data_AF-A0A1Q7Y1K9-F1
#
_entry.id   AF-A0A1Q7Y1K9-F1
#
_cell.length_a   1.000
_cell.length_b   1.000
_cell.length_c   1.000
_cell.angle_alpha   90.00
_cell.angle_beta   90.00
_cell.angle_gamma   90.00
#
_symmetry.space_group_name_H-M   'P 1'
#
loop_
_entity.id
_entity.type
_entity.pdbx_description
1 polymer ?
#
loop_
_entity_poly.entity_id
_entity_poly.type
_entity_poly.pdbx_seq_one_letter_code
_entity_poly.pdbx_strand_id
1 'polypeptide(L)'
;MGNQSDSAISRREFARRAALVSAAASLSPSDLLRSESTAATRPTPQAANAPKLSPQGQAEVESRIQAIFSQYGNRLTDSQKADIRRLATETQPPLDRLRAFATDNGDGPGLYLKPLMEREKKPSPTPQKPANAPKRS
;
A
#
# COMPACT_ATOMS: atom_id res chain seq x y z
N MET A 1 11.56 36.21 41.35
CA MET A 1 10.40 35.36 41.66
C MET A 1 9.79 34.93 40.33
N GLY A 2 10.10 33.73 39.85
CA GLY A 2 9.63 33.22 38.56
C GLY A 2 8.78 31.98 38.79
N ASN A 3 7.48 32.07 38.55
CA ASN A 3 6.59 30.92 38.60
C ASN A 3 6.50 30.32 37.20
N GLN A 4 7.29 29.28 36.95
CA GLN A 4 7.10 28.38 35.81
C GLN A 4 6.02 27.37 36.21
N SER A 5 4.76 27.63 35.82
CA SER A 5 3.74 26.58 35.85
C SER A 5 3.87 25.77 34.58
N ASP A 6 4.36 24.54 34.73
CA ASP A 6 4.40 23.52 33.69
C ASP A 6 3.07 23.46 32.92
N SER A 7 3.17 23.59 31.61
CA SER A 7 2.09 23.65 30.63
C SER A 7 1.44 22.27 30.44
N ALA A 8 0.80 21.76 31.49
CA ALA A 8 -0.01 20.56 31.40
C ALA A 8 -1.31 20.86 30.62
N ILE A 9 -1.42 20.30 29.40
CA ILE A 9 -2.62 20.41 28.56
C ILE A 9 -3.83 19.91 29.36
N SER A 10 -4.82 20.78 29.56
CA SER A 10 -6.05 20.43 30.28
C SER A 10 -6.92 19.47 29.45
N ARG A 11 -7.58 18.50 30.11
CA ARG A 11 -8.53 17.56 29.44
C ARG A 11 -9.57 18.27 28.59
N ARG A 12 -10.05 19.43 29.05
CA ARG A 12 -11.02 20.26 28.33
C ARG A 12 -10.43 20.90 27.08
N GLU A 13 -9.16 21.30 27.16
CA GLU A 13 -8.44 21.85 26.02
C GLU A 13 -8.10 20.78 24.99
N PHE A 14 -7.66 19.60 25.45
CA PHE A 14 -7.48 18.42 24.61
C PHE A 14 -8.78 18.03 23.89
N ALA A 15 -9.91 17.96 24.59
CA ALA A 15 -11.21 17.62 23.98
C ALA A 15 -11.67 18.67 22.96
N ARG A 16 -11.44 19.96 23.24
CA ARG A 16 -11.73 21.05 22.28
C ARG A 16 -10.86 20.94 21.02
N ARG A 17 -9.57 20.67 21.18
CA ARG A 17 -8.64 20.48 20.06
C ARG A 17 -9.01 19.22 19.25
N ALA A 18 -9.34 18.11 19.92
CA ALA A 18 -9.75 16.86 19.28
C ALA A 18 -11.06 17.02 18.49
N ALA A 19 -12.07 17.70 19.05
CA ALA A 19 -13.34 17.94 18.35
C ALA A 19 -13.16 18.78 17.08
N LEU A 20 -12.29 19.80 17.11
CA LEU A 20 -11.98 20.62 15.93
C LEU A 20 -11.21 19.83 14.86
N VAL A 21 -10.29 18.96 15.26
CA VAL A 21 -9.55 18.08 14.31
C VAL A 21 -10.47 17.00 13.72
N SER A 22 -11.38 16.43 14.51
CA SER A 22 -12.36 15.46 14.02
C SER A 22 -13.38 16.08 13.06
N ALA A 23 -13.76 17.35 13.23
CA ALA A 23 -14.64 18.05 12.31
C ALA A 23 -13.99 18.35 10.95
N ALA A 24 -12.66 18.50 10.89
CA ALA A 24 -11.92 18.68 9.63
C ALA A 24 -11.68 17.36 8.87
N ALA A 25 -11.67 16.21 9.56
CA ALA A 25 -11.51 14.90 8.94
C ALA A 25 -12.82 14.35 8.31
N SER A 26 -13.97 14.94 8.63
CA SER A 26 -15.28 14.60 8.04
C SER A 26 -15.64 15.40 6.79
N LEU A 27 -14.85 16.41 6.43
CA LEU A 27 -14.93 17.03 5.11
C LEU A 27 -14.12 16.14 4.16
N SER A 28 -14.83 15.55 3.21
CA SER A 28 -14.35 14.50 2.31
C SER A 28 -12.96 14.79 1.70
N PRO A 29 -12.12 13.76 1.45
CA PRO A 29 -10.88 13.91 0.68
C PRO A 29 -11.09 14.42 -0.75
N SER A 30 -12.33 14.48 -1.21
CA SER A 30 -12.72 14.85 -2.57
C SER A 30 -12.39 16.30 -2.93
N ASP A 31 -12.33 17.21 -1.96
CA ASP A 31 -12.00 18.62 -2.24
C ASP A 31 -10.48 18.88 -2.36
N LEU A 32 -9.63 17.98 -1.86
CA LEU A 32 -8.18 18.04 -2.12
C LEU A 32 -7.81 17.60 -3.53
N LEU A 33 -8.74 16.98 -4.27
CA LEU A 33 -8.58 16.63 -5.69
C LEU A 33 -9.17 17.67 -6.64
N ARG A 34 -9.83 18.71 -6.11
CA ARG A 34 -10.41 19.77 -6.93
C ARG A 34 -9.37 20.88 -7.19
N SER A 35 -8.36 20.55 -7.98
CA SER A 35 -7.62 21.59 -8.71
C SER A 35 -8.56 22.26 -9.70
N GLU A 36 -8.81 23.55 -9.50
CA GLU A 36 -9.45 24.42 -10.47
C GLU A 36 -8.70 24.33 -11.80
N SER A 37 -9.36 23.74 -12.80
CA SER A 37 -8.90 23.76 -14.18
C SER A 37 -9.12 25.15 -14.76
N THR A 38 -8.09 26.00 -14.70
CA THR A 38 -8.03 27.24 -15.48
C THR A 38 -7.26 27.00 -16.78
N ALA A 39 -8.06 26.83 -17.85
CA ALA A 39 -7.82 27.23 -19.23
C ALA A 39 -6.45 26.94 -19.91
N ALA A 40 -6.50 25.95 -20.80
CA ALA A 40 -6.03 25.97 -22.19
C ALA A 40 -4.60 26.46 -22.50
N THR A 41 -3.70 25.49 -22.71
CA THR A 41 -2.68 25.56 -23.77
C THR A 41 -2.81 24.33 -24.65
N ARG A 42 -2.87 24.56 -25.97
CA ARG A 42 -3.11 23.54 -27.01
C ARG A 42 -2.05 22.42 -26.95
N PRO A 43 -2.41 21.14 -27.07
CA PRO A 43 -1.40 20.10 -27.19
C PRO A 43 -0.72 20.18 -28.56
N THR A 44 0.60 20.33 -28.53
CA THR A 44 1.48 19.96 -29.64
C THR A 44 1.28 18.48 -29.97
N PRO A 45 1.32 18.06 -31.25
CA PRO A 45 1.14 16.66 -31.62
C PRO A 45 2.39 15.88 -31.20
N GLN A 46 2.36 15.28 -30.02
CA GLN A 46 3.38 14.33 -29.58
C GLN A 46 3.17 13.00 -30.30
N ALA A 47 4.27 12.49 -30.84
CA ALA A 47 4.36 11.32 -31.70
C ALA A 47 3.43 10.16 -31.29
N ALA A 48 2.64 9.71 -32.26
CA ALA A 48 1.88 8.48 -32.20
C ALA A 48 2.85 7.30 -32.05
N ASN A 49 2.82 6.62 -30.90
CA ASN A 49 3.09 5.18 -30.69
C ASN A 49 3.44 4.86 -29.22
N ALA A 50 2.58 5.27 -28.30
CA ALA A 50 2.48 4.65 -26.98
C ALA A 50 0.99 4.55 -26.63
N PRO A 51 0.50 3.43 -26.06
CA PRO A 51 -0.86 3.40 -25.53
C PRO A 51 -0.95 4.47 -24.43
N LYS A 52 -1.66 5.57 -24.72
CA LYS A 52 -1.90 6.62 -23.74
C LYS A 52 -2.62 6.00 -22.55
N LEU A 53 -1.97 6.04 -21.38
CA LEU A 53 -2.60 5.68 -20.11
C LEU A 53 -3.93 6.42 -19.96
N SER A 54 -4.91 5.78 -19.31
CA SER A 54 -6.16 6.44 -18.94
C SER A 54 -5.88 7.67 -18.07
N PRO A 55 -6.79 8.65 -18.00
CA PRO A 55 -6.59 9.83 -17.15
C PRO A 55 -6.33 9.46 -15.68
N GLN A 56 -7.03 8.43 -15.19
CA GLN A 56 -6.79 7.87 -13.85
C GLN A 56 -5.39 7.26 -13.74
N GLY A 57 -4.96 6.46 -14.72
CA GLY A 57 -3.63 5.86 -14.73
C GLY A 57 -2.51 6.90 -14.76
N GLN A 58 -2.70 8.03 -15.45
CA GLN A 58 -1.75 9.14 -15.45
C GLN A 58 -1.64 9.78 -14.06
N ALA A 59 -2.78 10.08 -13.42
CA ALA A 59 -2.81 10.65 -12.08
C ALA A 59 -2.15 9.71 -11.04
N GLU A 60 -2.35 8.40 -11.16
CA GLU A 60 -1.71 7.41 -10.29
C GLU A 60 -0.19 7.36 -10.48
N VAL A 61 0.29 7.44 -11.72
CA VAL A 61 1.72 7.50 -12.04
C VAL A 61 2.36 8.75 -11.44
N GLU A 62 1.74 9.92 -11.62
CA GLU A 62 2.23 11.19 -11.07
C GLU A 62 2.26 11.17 -9.55
N SER A 63 1.18 10.70 -8.92
CA SER A 63 1.10 10.54 -7.46
C SER A 63 2.20 9.63 -6.92
N ARG A 64 2.46 8.50 -7.59
CA ARG A 64 3.54 7.58 -7.21
C ARG A 64 4.92 8.21 -7.34
N ILE A 65 5.19 8.91 -8.44
CA ILE A 65 6.46 9.62 -8.65
C ILE A 65 6.65 10.67 -7.54
N GLN A 66 5.61 11.45 -7.24
CA GLN A 66 5.65 12.48 -6.20
C GLN A 66 5.94 11.87 -4.82
N ALA A 67 5.29 10.74 -4.47
CA ALA A 67 5.52 10.04 -3.22
C ALA A 67 6.96 9.50 -3.10
N ILE A 68 7.52 8.95 -4.18
CA ILE A 68 8.92 8.47 -4.20
C ILE A 68 9.88 9.64 -4.03
N PHE A 69 9.65 10.75 -4.73
CA PHE A 69 10.55 11.91 -4.67
C PHE A 69 10.45 12.67 -3.36
N SER A 70 9.28 12.73 -2.72
CA SER A 70 9.16 13.35 -1.40
C SER A 70 9.92 12.57 -0.32
N GLN A 71 9.96 11.24 -0.42
CA GLN A 71 10.66 10.39 0.56
C GLN A 71 12.15 10.21 0.26
N TYR A 72 12.52 10.07 -1.02
CA TYR A 72 13.87 9.62 -1.43
C TYR A 72 14.55 10.53 -2.44
N GLY A 73 13.91 11.61 -2.90
CA GLY A 73 14.39 12.43 -4.01
C GLY A 73 15.76 13.07 -3.81
N ASN A 74 16.15 13.34 -2.56
CA ASN A 74 17.47 13.88 -2.21
C ASN A 74 18.62 12.85 -2.32
N ARG A 75 18.30 11.55 -2.34
CA ARG A 75 19.27 10.46 -2.48
C ARG A 75 19.46 10.00 -3.92
N LEU A 76 18.68 10.54 -4.84
CA LEU A 76 18.59 10.08 -6.22
C LEU A 76 19.28 11.06 -7.17
N THR A 77 20.08 10.52 -8.09
CA THR A 77 20.61 11.26 -9.23
C THR A 77 19.51 11.61 -10.22
N ASP A 78 19.75 12.55 -11.11
CA ASP A 78 18.76 12.93 -12.12
C ASP A 78 18.50 11.81 -13.13
N SER A 79 19.52 10.99 -13.44
CA SER A 79 19.34 9.77 -14.24
C SER A 79 18.41 8.77 -13.56
N GLN A 80 18.59 8.53 -12.27
CA GLN A 80 17.71 7.65 -11.49
C GLN A 80 16.28 8.19 -11.40
N LYS A 81 16.11 9.52 -11.26
CA LYS A 81 14.78 10.14 -11.28
C LYS A 81 14.10 9.97 -12.63
N ALA A 82 14.83 10.12 -13.73
CA ALA A 82 14.30 9.87 -15.08
C ALA A 82 13.87 8.40 -15.24
N ASP A 83 14.69 7.46 -14.76
CA ASP A 83 14.36 6.03 -14.77
C ASP A 83 13.13 5.71 -13.93
N ILE A 84 12.97 6.32 -12.75
CA ILE A 84 11.77 6.14 -11.91
C ILE A 84 10.50 6.59 -12.64
N ARG A 85 10.55 7.73 -13.35
CA ARG A 85 9.40 8.21 -14.14
C ARG A 85 9.04 7.22 -15.25
N ARG A 86 10.04 6.71 -15.96
CA ARG A 86 9.88 5.68 -17.00
C ARG A 86 9.26 4.41 -16.42
N LEU A 87 9.84 3.87 -15.36
CA LEU A 87 9.37 2.64 -14.70
C LEU A 87 7.95 2.79 -14.14
N ALA A 88 7.62 3.95 -13.54
CA ALA A 88 6.27 4.21 -13.06
C ALA A 88 5.24 4.14 -14.20
N THR A 89 5.57 4.72 -15.36
CA THR A 89 4.73 4.68 -16.55
C THR A 89 4.60 3.26 -17.11
N GLU A 90 5.73 2.53 -17.22
CA GLU A 90 5.77 1.15 -17.73
C GLU A 90 5.01 0.16 -16.82
N THR A 91 4.97 0.43 -15.51
CA THR A 91 4.30 -0.45 -14.53
C THR A 91 2.79 -0.25 -14.48
N GLN A 92 2.26 0.89 -14.96
CA GLN A 92 0.83 1.18 -14.84
C GLN A 92 -0.08 0.21 -15.62
N PRO A 93 0.18 -0.15 -16.89
CA PRO A 93 -0.69 -1.07 -17.63
C PRO A 93 -0.87 -2.46 -17.01
N PRO A 94 0.18 -3.16 -16.51
CA PRO A 94 -0.04 -4.42 -15.80
C PRO A 94 -0.81 -4.23 -14.48
N LEU A 95 -0.67 -3.11 -13.77
CA LEU A 95 -1.47 -2.83 -12.57
C LEU A 95 -2.94 -2.62 -12.91
N ASP A 96 -3.24 -1.90 -13.98
CA ASP A 96 -4.62 -1.71 -14.44
C ASP A 96 -5.26 -3.04 -14.84
N ARG A 97 -4.50 -3.94 -15.48
CA ARG A 97 -4.96 -5.30 -15.79
C ARG A 97 -5.23 -6.13 -14.53
N LEU A 98 -4.36 -6.05 -13.51
CA LEU A 98 -4.57 -6.74 -12.24
C LEU A 98 -5.83 -6.22 -11.52
N ARG A 99 -6.07 -4.91 -11.55
CA ARG A 99 -7.25 -4.28 -10.94
C ARG A 99 -8.55 -4.65 -11.67
N ALA A 100 -8.47 -4.87 -12.98
CA ALA A 100 -9.62 -5.30 -13.78
C ALA A 100 -9.98 -6.79 -13.58
N PHE A 101 -9.15 -7.57 -12.90
CA PHE A 101 -9.44 -8.97 -12.62
C PHE A 101 -10.61 -9.07 -11.64
N ALA A 102 -11.63 -9.86 -12.01
CA ALA A 102 -12.79 -10.07 -11.15
C ALA A 102 -12.38 -10.84 -9.90
N THR A 103 -12.63 -10.25 -8.73
CA THR A 103 -12.40 -10.87 -7.43
C THR A 103 -13.67 -10.68 -6.60
N ASP A 104 -14.09 -11.74 -5.91
CA ASP A 104 -15.14 -11.70 -4.90
C ASP A 104 -14.51 -11.59 -3.50
N ASN A 105 -15.26 -11.11 -2.51
CA ASN A 105 -14.80 -11.05 -1.12
C ASN A 105 -14.47 -12.44 -0.54
N GLY A 106 -14.99 -13.51 -1.15
CA GLY A 106 -14.64 -14.90 -0.84
C GLY A 106 -13.30 -15.36 -1.41
N ASP A 107 -12.72 -14.63 -2.36
CA ASP A 107 -11.42 -14.96 -2.97
C ASP A 107 -10.29 -14.60 -1.99
N GLY A 108 -9.86 -15.61 -1.24
CA GLY A 108 -8.76 -15.47 -0.29
C GLY A 108 -7.41 -15.24 -0.97
N PRO A 109 -6.38 -14.87 -0.20
CA PRO A 109 -5.03 -14.77 -0.72
C PRO A 109 -4.56 -16.12 -1.27
N GLY A 110 -3.78 -16.09 -2.36
CA GLY A 110 -3.21 -17.32 -2.94
C GLY A 110 -2.30 -18.11 -1.99
N LEU A 111 -1.84 -17.49 -0.91
CA LEU A 111 -1.11 -18.11 0.20
C LEU A 111 -1.78 -17.73 1.52
N TYR A 112 -1.99 -18.71 2.40
CA TYR A 112 -2.50 -18.50 3.75
C TYR A 112 -1.41 -18.72 4.80
N LEU A 113 -1.49 -17.95 5.88
CA LEU A 113 -0.62 -18.16 7.04
C LEU A 113 -0.98 -19.49 7.70
N LYS A 114 -0.01 -20.40 7.84
CA LYS A 114 -0.10 -21.61 8.67
C LYS A 114 0.55 -21.32 10.02
N PRO A 115 -0.22 -21.10 11.11
CA PRO A 115 0.36 -20.90 12.44
C PRO A 115 1.26 -22.07 12.81
N LEU A 116 2.39 -21.78 13.47
CA LEU A 116 3.40 -22.80 13.83
C LEU A 116 2.83 -23.95 14.68
N MET A 117 1.75 -23.72 15.43
CA MET A 117 1.11 -24.73 16.27
C MET A 117 0.41 -25.83 15.46
N GLU A 118 0.06 -25.56 14.20
CA GLU A 118 -0.56 -26.54 13.28
C GLU A 118 0.48 -27.25 12.40
N ARG A 119 1.76 -26.86 12.51
CA ARG A 119 2.88 -27.46 11.78
C ARG A 119 3.24 -28.82 12.40
N GLU A 120 2.40 -29.79 12.13
CA GLU A 120 2.57 -31.23 12.36
C GLU A 120 2.77 -31.65 13.84
N LYS A 121 1.68 -32.11 14.45
CA LYS A 121 1.76 -33.32 15.27
C LYS A 121 2.22 -34.44 14.33
N LYS A 122 3.53 -34.69 14.23
CA LYS A 122 4.04 -35.91 13.58
C LYS A 122 3.25 -37.09 14.15
N PRO A 123 2.65 -37.98 13.33
CA PRO A 123 2.02 -39.17 13.86
C PRO A 123 3.07 -39.94 14.67
N SER A 124 2.78 -40.15 15.96
CA SER A 124 3.62 -40.98 16.82
C SER A 124 3.80 -42.34 16.12
N PRO A 125 5.02 -42.88 16.02
CA PRO A 125 5.21 -44.21 15.47
C PRO A 125 4.37 -45.18 16.28
N THR A 126 3.45 -45.88 15.61
CA THR A 126 2.66 -46.95 16.21
C THR A 126 3.60 -48.00 16.80
N PRO A 127 3.42 -48.43 18.06
CA PRO A 127 4.25 -49.47 18.63
C PRO A 127 4.04 -50.76 17.83
N GLN A 128 5.08 -51.19 17.11
CA GLN A 128 5.09 -52.49 16.45
C GLN A 128 5.00 -53.57 17.53
N LYS A 129 3.92 -54.37 17.47
CA LYS A 129 3.77 -55.59 18.26
C LYS A 129 4.98 -56.49 18.00
N PRO A 130 5.72 -56.95 19.01
CA PRO A 130 6.89 -57.79 18.80
C PRO A 130 6.48 -59.09 18.11
N ALA A 131 7.16 -59.42 17.02
CA ALA A 131 6.99 -60.68 16.32
C ALA A 131 7.43 -61.84 17.23
N ASN A 132 6.57 -62.86 17.34
CA ASN A 132 6.83 -64.07 18.10
C ASN A 132 8.16 -64.71 17.70
N ALA A 133 9.01 -65.02 18.68
CA ALA A 133 10.24 -65.77 18.48
C ALA A 133 9.95 -67.21 17.99
N PRO A 134 10.76 -67.78 17.09
CA PRO A 134 10.53 -69.12 16.57
C PRO A 134 10.88 -70.18 17.63
N LYS A 135 9.98 -71.14 17.83
CA LYS A 135 10.26 -72.37 18.59
C LYS A 135 11.32 -73.19 17.85
N ARG A 136 12.41 -73.53 18.55
CA ARG A 136 13.39 -74.52 18.07
C ARG A 136 12.79 -75.92 18.16
N SER A 137 12.91 -76.68 17.07
CA SER A 137 12.82 -78.15 17.03
C SER A 137 14.19 -78.70 16.65
#